data_AF-A0A537YJG9-F1
#
_entry.id   AF-A0A537YJG9-F1
#
_cell.length_a   1.000
_cell.length_b   1.000
_cell.length_c   1.000
_cell.angle_alpha   90.00
_cell.angle_beta   90.00
_cell.angle_gamma   90.00
#
_symmetry.space_group_name_H-M   'P 1'
#
loop_
_entity.id
_entity.type
_entity.pdbx_description
1 polymer ?
#
loop_
_entity_poly.entity_id
_entity_poly.type
_entity_poly.pdbx_seq_one_letter_code
_entity_poly.pdbx_strand_id
1 'polypeptide(L)'
;MRQNRWIQEPLVGEGEDVVPFPACPRLEVTYLTDPEVLAEVLPPPLTPPPEPRVHVRFTNIEENGHVHEHICTFLVDAMFRDQLGQLCL
;
A
#
# COMPACT_ATOMS: atom_id res chain seq x y z
N MET A 1 4.17 -6.75 27.39
CA MET A 1 3.59 -7.18 26.10
C MET A 1 4.28 -6.38 25.00
N ARG A 2 4.97 -7.03 24.04
CA ARG A 2 5.55 -6.33 22.88
C ARG A 2 4.38 -5.91 21.98
N GLN A 3 4.04 -4.62 21.94
CA GLN A 3 3.15 -4.10 20.92
C GLN A 3 3.75 -4.40 19.54
N ASN A 4 2.95 -4.96 18.63
CA ASN A 4 3.33 -5.09 17.24
C ASN A 4 3.66 -3.69 16.72
N ARG A 5 4.93 -3.45 16.40
CA ARG A 5 5.51 -2.15 16.00
C ARG A 5 4.93 -1.56 14.70
N TRP A 6 3.89 -2.19 14.15
CA TRP A 6 3.30 -1.95 12.84
C TRP A 6 1.88 -1.38 12.90
N ILE A 7 1.26 -1.30 14.09
CA ILE A 7 -0.04 -0.63 14.24
C ILE A 7 0.23 0.85 14.45
N GLN A 8 0.15 1.64 13.38
CA GLN A 8 0.12 3.10 13.46
C GLN A 8 -1.32 3.56 13.72
N GLU A 9 -1.49 4.64 14.47
CA GLU A 9 -2.79 5.30 14.54
C GLU A 9 -3.16 5.84 13.16
N PRO A 10 -4.44 5.71 12.74
CA PRO A 10 -4.87 6.19 11.44
C PRO A 10 -4.63 7.69 11.32
N LEU A 11 -4.02 8.11 10.22
CA LEU A 11 -3.85 9.53 9.90
C LEU A 11 -5.22 10.13 9.54
N VAL A 12 -5.64 11.15 10.28
CA VAL A 12 -6.82 11.95 9.95
C VAL A 12 -6.37 13.06 9.02
N GLY A 13 -6.92 13.12 7.80
CA GLY A 13 -6.66 14.22 6.88
C GLY A 13 -7.35 15.50 7.37
N GLU A 14 -6.65 16.63 7.32
CA GLU A 14 -7.23 17.95 7.60
C GLU A 14 -7.19 18.80 6.32
N GLY A 15 -8.34 19.30 5.87
CA GLY A 15 -8.47 20.17 4.70
C GLY A 15 -9.93 20.44 4.32
N GLU A 16 -10.23 21.60 3.73
CA GLU A 16 -11.59 22.00 3.32
C GLU A 16 -12.20 21.05 2.27
N ASP A 17 -11.34 20.37 1.49
CA ASP A 17 -11.73 19.38 0.46
C ASP A 17 -11.69 17.92 0.97
N VAL A 18 -11.45 17.70 2.27
CA VAL A 18 -11.50 16.35 2.85
C VAL A 18 -12.95 15.95 3.01
N VAL A 19 -13.49 15.30 1.98
CA VAL A 19 -14.77 14.61 2.07
C VAL A 19 -14.66 13.48 3.10
N PRO A 20 -15.73 13.19 3.88
CA PRO A 20 -15.76 12.03 4.75
C PRO A 20 -15.69 10.76 3.88
N PHE A 21 -14.48 10.29 3.65
CA PHE A 21 -14.26 8.96 3.10
C PHE A 21 -14.67 7.98 4.19
N PRO A 22 -15.43 6.91 3.87
CA PRO A 22 -15.74 5.90 4.87
C PRO A 22 -14.44 5.42 5.51
N ALA A 23 -14.49 5.14 6.82
CA ALA A 23 -13.34 4.58 7.50
C ALA A 23 -12.87 3.36 6.71
N CYS A 24 -11.64 3.44 6.19
CA CYS A 24 -11.06 2.42 5.34
C CYS A 24 -9.88 1.82 6.10
N PRO A 25 -10.16 1.07 7.20
CA PRO A 25 -9.09 0.53 8.03
C PRO A 25 -8.25 -0.40 7.16
N ARG A 26 -6.95 -0.12 7.16
CA ARG A 26 -5.96 -0.82 6.35
C ARG A 26 -4.87 -1.38 7.24
N LEU A 27 -4.61 -2.67 7.08
CA LEU A 27 -3.38 -3.30 7.57
C LEU A 27 -2.39 -3.38 6.40
N GLU A 28 -1.17 -2.89 6.61
CA GLU A 28 -0.11 -2.98 5.61
C GLU A 28 1.11 -3.73 6.17
N VAL A 29 1.61 -4.66 5.36
CA VAL A 29 2.88 -5.35 5.60
C VAL A 29 3.83 -4.98 4.48
N THR A 30 5.01 -4.49 4.83
CA THR A 30 6.06 -4.14 3.87
C THR A 30 7.28 -5.00 4.11
N TYR A 31 7.83 -5.58 3.05
CA TYR A 31 9.05 -6.38 3.11
C TYR A 31 9.98 -6.09 1.93
N LEU A 32 11.29 -6.23 2.15
CA LEU A 32 12.29 -6.17 1.09
C LEU A 32 12.19 -7.42 0.21
N THR A 33 12.30 -7.24 -1.10
CA THR A 33 12.27 -8.33 -2.08
C THR A 33 13.51 -8.35 -2.95
N ASP A 34 13.68 -9.42 -3.72
CA ASP A 34 14.72 -9.54 -4.74
C ASP A 34 14.46 -8.53 -5.90
N PRO A 35 15.45 -7.67 -6.25
CA PRO A 35 15.32 -6.74 -7.37
C PRO A 35 15.07 -7.41 -8.72
N GLU A 36 15.63 -8.60 -8.96
CA GLU A 36 15.48 -9.31 -10.23
C GLU A 36 14.04 -9.80 -10.39
N VAL A 37 13.48 -10.38 -9.33
CA VAL A 37 12.08 -10.84 -9.30
C VAL A 37 11.11 -9.67 -9.45
N LEU A 38 11.37 -8.52 -8.80
CA LEU A 38 10.52 -7.35 -8.94
C LEU A 38 10.59 -6.77 -10.36
N ALA A 39 11.76 -6.78 -11.00
CA ALA A 39 11.90 -6.30 -12.38
C ALA A 39 11.05 -7.09 -13.39
N GLU A 40 10.86 -8.40 -13.19
CA GLU A 40 10.07 -9.26 -14.07
C GLU A 40 8.59 -8.86 -14.17
N VAL A 41 8.04 -8.26 -13.11
CA VAL A 41 6.61 -7.86 -13.05
C VAL A 41 6.39 -6.40 -13.43
N LEU A 42 7.44 -5.61 -13.61
CA LEU A 42 7.34 -4.21 -13.98
C LEU A 42 7.20 -4.05 -15.51
N PRO A 43 6.08 -3.51 -16.02
CA PRO A 43 5.98 -3.19 -17.43
C PRO A 43 6.89 -1.98 -17.75
N PRO A 44 7.50 -1.93 -18.94
CA PRO A 44 8.16 -0.71 -19.40
C PRO A 44 7.20 0.49 -19.38
N PRO A 45 7.64 1.70 -18.98
CA PRO A 45 9.02 2.12 -18.69
C PRO A 45 9.42 2.07 -17.20
N LEU A 46 8.73 1.27 -16.38
CA LEU A 46 9.01 1.20 -14.94
C LEU A 46 10.24 0.35 -14.65
N THR A 47 11.03 0.72 -13.64
CA THR A 47 12.21 -0.03 -13.18
C THR A 47 12.18 -0.24 -11.67
N PRO A 48 12.83 -1.28 -11.13
CA PRO A 48 12.92 -1.47 -9.68
C PRO A 48 13.76 -0.35 -9.04
N PRO A 49 13.45 0.10 -7.80
CA PRO A 49 14.36 0.95 -7.03
C PRO A 49 15.56 0.13 -6.49
N PRO A 50 16.62 0.78 -5.97
CA PRO A 50 17.77 0.11 -5.36
C PRO A 50 17.44 -0.77 -4.14
N GLU A 51 16.40 -0.39 -3.39
CA GLU A 51 15.86 -1.17 -2.27
C GLU A 51 14.40 -1.56 -2.57
N PRO A 52 14.17 -2.60 -3.39
CA PRO A 52 12.84 -2.98 -3.81
C PRO A 52 12.02 -3.55 -2.66
N ARG A 53 10.77 -3.09 -2.54
CA ARG A 53 9.83 -3.56 -1.52
C ARG A 53 8.51 -3.99 -2.15
N VAL A 54 7.87 -4.91 -1.45
CA VAL A 54 6.48 -5.30 -1.70
C VAL A 54 5.65 -4.84 -0.51
N HIS A 55 4.48 -4.31 -0.80
CA HIS A 55 3.48 -3.81 0.12
C HIS A 55 2.22 -4.67 -0.02
N VAL A 56 1.90 -5.43 1.01
CA VAL A 56 0.65 -6.19 1.08
C VAL A 56 -0.33 -5.38 1.92
N ARG A 57 -1.43 -4.95 1.31
CA ARG A 57 -2.48 -4.17 1.95
C ARG A 57 -3.75 -5.00 2.09
N PHE A 58 -4.23 -5.12 3.32
CA PHE A 58 -5.55 -5.65 3.63
C PHE A 58 -6.44 -4.48 3.97
N THR A 59 -7.50 -4.29 3.20
CA THR A 59 -8.43 -3.19 3.34
C THR A 59 -9.81 -3.76 3.63
N ASN A 60 -10.44 -3.31 4.72
CA ASN A 60 -11.86 -3.57 4.92
C ASN A 60 -12.65 -2.40 4.36
N ILE A 61 -13.54 -2.71 3.42
CA ILE A 61 -14.51 -1.75 2.90
C ILE A 61 -15.80 -1.96 3.67
N GLU A 62 -16.24 -0.91 4.35
CA GLU A 62 -17.50 -0.90 5.09
C GLU A 62 -18.52 -0.02 4.35
N GLU A 63 -19.75 -0.51 4.29
CA GLU A 63 -20.90 0.22 3.76
C GLU A 63 -21.99 0.23 4.83
N ASN A 64 -22.46 1.41 5.21
CA ASN A 64 -23.50 1.60 6.24
C ASN A 64 -23.16 0.92 7.60
N GLY A 65 -21.88 0.88 7.99
CA GLY A 65 -21.42 0.28 9.25
C GLY A 65 -21.34 -1.25 9.24
N HIS A 66 -21.47 -1.87 8.07
CA HIS A 66 -21.29 -3.29 7.87
C HIS A 66 -20.13 -3.55 6.92
N VAL A 67 -19.34 -4.60 7.20
CA VAL A 67 -18.30 -5.05 6.27
C VAL A 67 -18.96 -5.47 4.96
N HIS A 68 -18.60 -4.78 3.89
CA HIS A 68 -19.03 -5.07 2.54
C HIS A 68 -18.00 -5.99 1.84
N GLU A 69 -16.71 -5.65 1.92
CA GLU A 69 -15.64 -6.38 1.24
C GLU A 69 -14.32 -6.37 2.01
N HIS A 70 -13.53 -7.44 1.84
CA HIS A 70 -12.13 -7.51 2.24
C HIS A 70 -11.25 -7.58 0.99
N ILE A 71 -10.43 -6.56 0.77
CA ILE A 71 -9.50 -6.52 -0.36
C ILE A 71 -8.09 -6.80 0.14
N CYS A 72 -7.39 -7.73 -0.50
CA CYS A 72 -5.95 -7.91 -0.35
C CYS A 72 -5.26 -7.45 -1.64
N THR A 73 -4.36 -6.47 -1.55
CA THR A 73 -3.65 -5.90 -2.68
C THR A 73 -2.14 -6.04 -2.49
N PHE A 74 -1.45 -6.47 -3.55
CA PHE A 74 0.00 -6.40 -3.63
C PHE A 74 0.39 -5.16 -4.41
N LEU A 75 1.23 -4.33 -3.81
CA LEU A 75 1.87 -3.23 -4.51
C LEU A 75 3.38 -3.43 -4.47
N VAL A 76 4.04 -3.09 -5.56
CA VAL A 76 5.49 -3.15 -5.68
C VAL A 76 6.03 -1.75 -5.87
N ASP A 77 7.15 -1.45 -5.21
CA ASP A 77 7.85 -0.19 -5.46
C ASP A 77 8.33 -0.15 -6.92
N ALA A 78 8.07 0.97 -7.59
CA ALA A 78 8.43 1.18 -8.98
C ALA A 78 9.01 2.58 -9.17
N MET A 79 10.09 2.67 -9.92
CA MET A 79 10.67 3.92 -10.38
C MET A 79 10.12 4.25 -11.77
N PHE A 80 9.61 5.48 -11.94
CA PHE A 80 9.39 6.07 -13.25
C PHE A 80 10.30 7.29 -13.38
N ARG A 81 11.35 7.17 -14.20
CA ARG A 81 12.47 8.12 -14.20
C ARG A 81 13.06 8.19 -12.78
N ASP A 82 13.16 9.37 -12.19
CA ASP A 82 13.70 9.57 -10.83
C ASP A 82 12.61 9.61 -9.74
N GLN A 83 11.37 9.25 -10.07
CA GLN A 83 10.25 9.29 -9.12
C GLN A 83 9.89 7.89 -8.64
N LEU A 84 9.93 7.70 -7.31
CA LEU A 84 9.43 6.51 -6.64
C LEU A 84 7.90 6.55 -6.53
N GLY A 85 7.26 5.45 -6.88
CA GLY A 85 5.83 5.21 -6.68
C GLY A 85 5.56 3.73 -6.42
N GLN A 86 4.29 3.35 -6.50
CA GLN A 86 3.84 1.98 -6.30
C GLN A 86 3.00 1.52 -7.49
N LEU A 87 3.31 0.33 -8.02
CA LEU A 87 2.49 -0.36 -9.00
C LEU A 87 1.62 -1.40 -8.29
N CYS A 88 0.32 -1.39 -8.53
CA CYS A 88 -0.59 -2.46 -8.10
C CYS A 88 -0.44 -3.65 -9.05
N LEU A 89 -0.21 -4.85 -8.50
CA LEU A 89 -0.21 -6.11 -9.25
C LEU A 89 -1.61 -6.71 -9.35
#